data_AF-A0A7V8B074-F1
#
_entry.id   AF-A0A7V8B074-F1
#
_cell.length_a   1.000
_cell.length_b   1.000
_cell.length_c   1.000
_cell.angle_alpha   90.00
_cell.angle_beta   90.00
_cell.angle_gamma   90.00
#
_symmetry.space_group_name_H-M   'P 1'
#
loop_
_entity.id
_entity.type
_entity.pdbx_description
1 polymer ?
#
loop_
_entity_poly.entity_id
_entity_poly.type
_entity_poly.pdbx_seq_one_letter_code
_entity_poly.pdbx_strand_id
1 'polypeptide(L)'
;MLFLLASNIMRTTLDLDLPILKELKAFSKSNSFSLGKAATALLAEALSAHKAKRKAPPKFKWHSKNMGPAKIDISDKEALYKILDQEFYQKK
;
A
#
# COMPACT_ATOMS: atom_id res chain seq x y z
N MET A 1 -19.56 -7.30 35.29
CA MET A 1 -18.23 -6.83 34.81
C MET A 1 -18.46 -5.72 33.80
N LEU A 2 -18.39 -4.48 34.25
CA LEU A 2 -18.52 -3.31 33.38
C LEU A 2 -17.12 -3.03 32.81
N PHE A 3 -16.84 -3.49 31.60
CA PHE A 3 -15.62 -3.11 30.90
C PHE A 3 -15.69 -1.60 30.64
N LEU A 4 -14.96 -0.80 31.43
CA LEU A 4 -14.64 0.55 31.03
C LEU A 4 -13.78 0.43 29.76
N LEU A 5 -14.40 0.59 28.59
CA LEU A 5 -13.67 0.96 27.39
C LEU A 5 -13.01 2.31 27.71
N ALA A 6 -11.75 2.28 28.13
CA ALA A 6 -10.89 3.44 28.09
C ALA A 6 -10.81 3.86 26.61
N SER A 7 -11.77 4.67 26.19
CA SER A 7 -11.80 5.23 24.86
C SER A 7 -10.56 6.11 24.78
N ASN A 8 -9.57 5.67 24.02
CA ASN A 8 -8.36 6.45 23.75
C ASN A 8 -8.77 7.62 22.82
N ILE A 9 -9.44 8.61 23.41
CA ILE A 9 -9.97 9.79 22.71
C ILE A 9 -8.90 10.85 22.78
N MET A 10 -8.21 11.03 21.66
CA MET A 10 -7.31 12.17 21.47
C MET A 10 -8.13 13.40 21.08
N ARG A 11 -7.84 14.55 21.67
CA ARG A 11 -8.42 15.84 21.29
C ARG A 11 -7.50 16.53 20.31
N THR A 12 -8.04 16.90 19.16
CA THR A 12 -7.30 17.60 18.11
C THR A 12 -8.16 18.75 17.61
N THR A 13 -7.55 19.92 17.48
CA THR A 13 -8.16 21.08 16.84
C THR A 13 -7.84 21.02 15.34
N LEU A 14 -8.88 21.07 14.50
CA LEU A 14 -8.78 21.03 13.06
C LEU A 14 -9.59 22.20 12.49
N ASP A 15 -9.01 22.95 11.56
CA ASP A 15 -9.75 23.95 10.81
C ASP A 15 -10.64 23.27 9.77
N LEU A 16 -11.94 23.56 9.83
CA LEU A 16 -12.94 23.06 8.91
C LEU A 16 -13.65 24.23 8.25
N ASP A 17 -13.80 24.16 6.93
CA ASP A 17 -14.61 25.15 6.21
C ASP A 17 -16.04 25.17 6.75
N LEU A 18 -16.60 26.38 6.87
CA LEU A 18 -17.97 26.61 7.36
C LEU A 18 -19.04 25.72 6.70
N PRO A 19 -19.09 25.52 5.36
CA PRO A 19 -20.07 24.61 4.75
C PRO A 19 -19.91 23.17 5.25
N ILE A 20 -18.68 22.67 5.35
CA ILE A 20 -18.40 21.30 5.80
C ILE A 20 -18.81 21.12 7.27
N LEU A 21 -18.53 22.10 8.13
CA LEU A 21 -18.94 22.05 9.53
C LEU A 21 -20.47 22.02 9.67
N LYS A 22 -21.21 22.75 8.83
CA LYS A 22 -22.69 22.73 8.82
C LYS A 22 -23.23 21.37 8.43
N GLU A 23 -22.69 20.78 7.36
CA GLU A 23 -23.07 19.44 6.90
C GLU A 23 -22.77 18.37 7.95
N LEU A 24 -21.58 18.41 8.56
CA LEU A 24 -21.19 17.48 9.61
C LEU A 24 -22.13 17.55 10.82
N LYS A 25 -22.55 18.76 11.22
CA LYS A 25 -23.54 18.96 12.30
C LYS A 25 -24.91 18.40 11.93
N ALA A 26 -25.37 18.61 10.70
CA ALA A 26 -26.64 18.07 10.21
C ALA A 26 -26.61 16.53 10.20
N PHE A 27 -25.53 15.94 9.70
CA PHE A 27 -25.31 14.49 9.69
C PHE A 27 -25.28 13.91 11.11
N SER A 28 -24.56 14.55 12.03
CA SER A 28 -24.51 14.16 13.45
C SER A 28 -25.89 14.16 14.10
N LYS A 29 -26.72 15.17 13.79
CA LYS A 29 -28.09 15.29 14.33
C LYS A 29 -29.02 14.19 13.78
N SER A 30 -28.93 13.90 12.49
CA SER A 30 -29.75 12.87 11.83
C SER A 30 -29.49 11.46 12.41
N ASN A 31 -28.23 11.17 12.76
CA ASN A 31 -27.81 9.85 13.23
C ASN A 31 -27.71 9.73 14.77
N SER A 32 -28.11 10.77 15.52
CA SER A 32 -28.00 10.82 16.99
C SER A 32 -26.58 10.52 17.53
N PHE A 33 -25.55 10.89 16.78
CA PHE A 33 -24.15 10.74 17.19
C PHE A 33 -23.57 12.03 17.75
N SER A 34 -22.49 11.92 18.53
CA SER A 34 -21.66 13.09 18.84
C SER A 34 -20.91 13.55 17.58
N LEU A 35 -20.60 14.85 17.50
CA LEU A 35 -19.89 15.43 16.36
C LEU A 35 -18.55 14.72 16.10
N GLY A 36 -17.82 14.37 17.16
CA GLY A 36 -16.58 13.61 17.06
C GLY A 36 -16.79 12.20 16.49
N LYS A 37 -17.84 11.49 16.92
CA LYS A 37 -18.14 10.14 16.40
C LYS A 37 -18.56 10.18 14.94
N ALA A 38 -19.36 11.18 14.55
CA ALA A 38 -19.71 11.44 13.16
C ALA A 38 -18.45 11.73 12.32
N ALA A 39 -17.56 12.60 12.81
CA ALA A 39 -16.30 12.92 12.14
C ALA A 39 -15.40 11.69 12.00
N THR A 40 -15.24 10.88 13.06
CA THR A 40 -14.44 9.65 13.02
C THR A 40 -14.97 8.67 11.97
N ALA A 41 -16.28 8.45 11.89
CA ALA A 41 -16.87 7.53 10.92
C ALA A 41 -16.60 7.97 9.47
N LEU A 42 -16.89 9.24 9.16
CA LEU A 42 -16.69 9.79 7.81
C LEU A 42 -15.21 9.83 7.42
N LEU A 43 -14.32 10.21 8.35
CA LEU A 43 -12.88 10.21 8.10
C LEU A 43 -12.34 8.79 7.89
N ALA A 44 -12.80 7.81 8.67
CA ALA A 44 -12.38 6.41 8.52
C ALA A 44 -12.77 5.87 7.14
N GLU A 45 -13.97 6.16 6.67
CA GLU A 45 -14.44 5.80 5.33
C GLU A 45 -13.58 6.46 4.24
N ALA A 46 -13.39 7.78 4.31
CA ALA A 46 -12.61 8.53 3.32
C ALA A 46 -11.15 8.07 3.25
N LEU A 47 -10.50 7.84 4.41
CA LEU A 47 -9.13 7.34 4.47
C LEU A 47 -9.00 5.91 3.94
N SER A 48 -10.00 5.05 4.19
CA SER A 48 -10.04 3.70 3.65
C SER A 48 -10.19 3.70 2.14
N ALA A 49 -11.08 4.54 1.61
CA ALA A 49 -11.26 4.73 0.17
C ALA A 49 -9.97 5.29 -0.49
N HIS A 50 -9.30 6.24 0.16
CA HIS A 50 -8.03 6.78 -0.32
C HIS A 50 -6.92 5.72 -0.35
N LYS A 51 -6.85 4.88 0.69
CA LYS A 51 -5.91 3.74 0.75
C LYS A 51 -6.21 2.72 -0.35
N ALA A 52 -7.47 2.43 -0.63
CA ALA A 52 -7.86 1.50 -1.70
C ALA A 52 -7.51 2.05 -3.10
N LYS A 53 -7.65 3.36 -3.33
CA LYS A 53 -7.25 4.01 -4.59
C LYS A 53 -5.74 3.96 -4.82
N ARG A 54 -4.93 4.05 -3.76
CA ARG A 54 -3.49 3.77 -3.83
C ARG A 54 -3.30 2.27 -4.01
N LYS A 55 -3.32 1.79 -5.27
CA LYS A 55 -2.86 0.44 -5.60
C LYS A 55 -1.52 0.25 -4.90
N ALA A 56 -1.44 -0.72 -3.98
CA ALA A 56 -0.15 -1.08 -3.41
C ALA A 56 0.79 -1.38 -4.59
N PRO A 57 2.04 -0.86 -4.58
CA PRO A 57 2.99 -1.24 -5.61
C PRO A 57 2.99 -2.77 -5.66
N PRO A 58 2.99 -3.37 -6.87
CA PRO A 58 2.96 -4.82 -6.99
C PRO A 58 4.07 -5.37 -6.11
N LYS A 59 3.74 -6.36 -5.27
CA LYS A 59 4.74 -7.02 -4.44
C LYS A 59 5.87 -7.46 -5.36
N PHE A 60 7.10 -7.06 -5.03
CA PHE A 60 8.27 -7.49 -5.78
C PHE A 60 8.28 -9.02 -5.81
N LYS A 61 8.19 -9.59 -7.01
CA LYS A 61 8.22 -11.03 -7.25
C LYS A 61 9.54 -11.34 -7.96
N TRP A 62 10.38 -12.14 -7.30
CA TRP A 62 11.52 -12.74 -7.96
C TRP A 62 11.02 -13.68 -9.08
N HIS A 63 11.32 -13.34 -10.32
CA HIS A 63 11.05 -14.20 -11.47
C HIS A 63 12.20 -15.18 -11.63
N SER A 64 12.07 -16.37 -11.04
CA SER A 64 12.95 -17.51 -11.34
C SER A 64 12.30 -18.38 -12.42
N LYS A 65 13.06 -18.73 -13.46
CA LYS A 65 12.68 -19.74 -14.46
C LYS A 65 13.76 -20.81 -14.47
N ASN A 66 13.36 -22.06 -14.63
CA ASN A 66 14.30 -23.17 -14.79
C ASN A 66 15.13 -22.94 -16.07
N MET A 67 16.43 -22.75 -15.93
CA MET A 67 17.38 -22.57 -17.05
C MET A 67 17.87 -23.90 -17.63
N GLY A 68 17.38 -25.03 -17.12
CA GLY A 68 17.88 -26.36 -17.44
C GLY A 68 19.21 -26.66 -16.75
N PRO A 69 19.89 -27.75 -17.14
CA PRO A 69 21.22 -28.08 -16.63
C PRO A 69 22.22 -26.99 -17.02
N ALA A 70 23.17 -26.73 -16.12
CA ALA A 70 24.27 -25.80 -16.39
C ALA A 70 25.09 -26.32 -17.59
N LYS A 71 25.20 -25.51 -18.64
CA LYS A 71 26.00 -25.83 -19.82
C LYS A 71 27.51 -25.64 -19.57
N ILE A 72 27.86 -24.79 -18.61
CA ILE A 72 29.22 -24.48 -18.20
C ILE A 72 29.28 -24.25 -16.70
N ASP A 73 30.46 -24.52 -16.13
CA ASP A 73 30.82 -23.98 -14.82
C ASP A 73 31.24 -22.52 -14.98
N ILE A 74 30.54 -21.60 -14.31
CA ILE A 74 30.82 -20.16 -14.36
C ILE A 74 32.11 -19.82 -13.60
N SER A 75 32.57 -20.73 -12.74
CA SER A 75 33.85 -20.61 -12.02
C SER A 75 35.04 -20.82 -12.97
N ASP A 76 34.85 -21.53 -14.09
CA ASP A 76 35.82 -21.65 -15.16
C ASP A 76 35.72 -20.44 -16.09
N LYS A 77 36.60 -19.48 -15.82
CA LYS A 77 36.68 -18.22 -16.56
C LYS A 77 36.92 -18.46 -18.06
N GLU A 78 37.76 -19.43 -18.43
CA GLU A 78 38.11 -19.68 -19.83
C GLU A 78 36.92 -20.27 -20.59
N ALA A 79 36.21 -21.23 -19.99
CA ALA A 79 34.99 -21.82 -20.56
C ALA A 79 33.89 -20.76 -20.75
N LEU A 80 33.74 -19.83 -19.80
CA LEU A 80 32.78 -18.73 -19.88
C LEU A 80 33.09 -17.79 -21.05
N TYR A 81 34.32 -17.28 -21.16
CA TYR A 81 34.69 -16.34 -22.22
C TYR A 81 34.58 -16.96 -23.61
N LYS A 82 34.94 -18.23 -23.75
CA LYS A 82 34.83 -18.95 -25.03
C LYS A 82 33.39 -18.98 -25.56
N ILE A 83 32.39 -19.18 -24.69
CA ILE A 83 30.98 -19.19 -25.10
C ILE A 83 30.48 -17.78 -25.39
N LEU A 84 30.86 -16.79 -24.56
CA LEU A 84 30.49 -15.40 -24.81
C LEU A 84 31.00 -14.95 -26.19
N ASP A 85 32.26 -15.24 -26.52
CA ASP A 85 32.83 -14.87 -27.81
C ASP A 85 32.18 -15.60 -29.00
N GLN A 86 31.73 -16.85 -28.83
CA GLN A 86 31.04 -17.61 -29.88
C GLN A 86 29.63 -17.06 -30.19
N GLU A 87 28.86 -16.67 -29.17
CA GLU A 87 27.50 -16.13 -29.33
C GLU A 87 27.51 -14.74 -29.99
N PHE A 88 28.53 -13.91 -29.75
CA PHE A 88 28.65 -12.58 -30.37
C PHE A 88 29.03 -12.62 -31.87
N TYR A 89 29.53 -13.74 -32.40
CA TYR A 89 29.90 -13.88 -33.81
C TYR A 89 28.85 -14.54 -34.71
N GLN A 90 27.83 -15.21 -34.14
CA GLN A 90 26.78 -15.88 -34.93
C GLN A 90 25.60 -14.96 -35.30
N LYS A 91 25.67 -13.68 -34.91
CA LYS A 91 24.68 -12.66 -35.28
C LYS A 91 25.25 -11.76 -36.38
N LYS A 92 25.46 -12.32 -37.57
CA LYS A 92 25.77 -11.58 -38.80
C LYS A 92 25.08 -12.20 -40.00
#